data_AF-A0A938ZJM0-F1
#
_entry.id   AF-A0A938ZJM0-F1
#
_cell.length_a   1.000
_cell.length_b   1.000
_cell.length_c   1.000
_cell.angle_alpha   90.00
_cell.angle_beta   90.00
_cell.angle_gamma   90.00
#
_symmetry.space_group_name_H-M   'P 1'
#
loop_
_entity.id
_entity.type
_entity.pdbx_description
1 polymer ?
#
loop_
_entity_poly.entity_id
_entity_poly.type
_entity_poly.pdbx_seq_one_letter_code
_entity_poly.pdbx_strand_id
1 'polypeptide(L)' 'MRREEFDVGEYVDQMGFLLDLQLTDEYRDGVVANFERIMAIANLVNSFPLPEKIEVAPVFEP' A
#
# COMPACT_ATOMS: atom_id res chain seq x y z
N MET A 1 -8.47 12.51 15.73
CA MET A 1 -8.43 12.69 14.26
C MET A 1 -9.59 11.93 13.68
N ARG A 2 -10.45 12.59 12.89
CA ARG A 2 -11.49 11.89 12.12
C ARG A 2 -10.73 11.06 11.08
N ARG A 3 -10.79 9.73 11.15
CA ARG A 3 -10.32 8.91 10.03
C ARG A 3 -11.37 9.13 8.95
N GLU A 4 -11.06 9.98 7.98
CA GLU A 4 -11.74 9.90 6.69
C GLU A 4 -11.58 8.45 6.21
N GLU A 5 -12.65 7.91 5.64
CA GLU A 5 -12.63 6.58 5.06
C GLU A 5 -11.53 6.58 3.98
N PHE A 6 -10.62 5.60 4.04
CA PHE A 6 -9.47 5.58 3.14
C PHE A 6 -9.94 5.27 1.72
N ASP A 7 -9.84 6.25 0.83
CA ASP A 7 -10.19 6.10 -0.58
C ASP A 7 -9.01 5.46 -1.33
N VAL A 8 -9.18 4.19 -1.66
CA VAL A 8 -8.18 3.40 -2.40
C VAL A 8 -8.03 3.92 -3.83
N GLY A 9 -9.10 4.40 -4.45
CA GLY A 9 -9.07 4.93 -5.82
C GLY A 9 -8.22 6.18 -5.91
N GLU A 10 -8.46 7.14 -5.02
CA GLU A 10 -7.66 8.37 -4.93
C GLU A 10 -6.18 8.04 -4.63
N TYR A 11 -5.92 7.10 -3.72
CA TYR A 11 -4.54 6.68 -3.43
C TYR A 11 -3.85 6.08 -4.66
N VAL A 12 -4.53 5.21 -5.42
CA VAL A 12 -3.97 4.61 -6.64
C VAL A 12 -3.66 5.68 -7.69
N ASP A 13 -4.53 6.66 -7.87
CA ASP A 13 -4.32 7.75 -8.83
C ASP A 13 -3.13 8.64 -8.44
N GLN A 14 -3.04 9.02 -7.16
CA GLN A 14 -1.91 9.80 -6.63
C GLN A 14 -0.59 9.04 -6.74
N MET A 15 -0.58 7.74 -6.46
CA MET A 15 0.63 6.92 -6.57
C MET A 15 1.04 6.70 -8.03
N GLY A 16 0.08 6.57 -8.95
CA GLY A 16 0.33 6.54 -10.39
C GLY A 16 1.05 7.82 -10.84
N PHE A 17 0.55 8.98 -10.42
CA PHE A 17 1.20 10.27 -10.71
C PHE A 17 2.61 10.38 -10.10
N LEU A 18 2.78 9.99 -8.84
CA LEU A 18 4.07 10.07 -8.13
C LEU A 18 5.16 9.21 -8.80
N LEU A 19 4.78 8.03 -9.30
CA LEU A 19 5.70 7.06 -9.89
C LEU A 19 5.91 7.29 -11.40
N ASP A 20 5.28 8.30 -12.00
CA ASP A 20 5.20 8.49 -13.45
C ASP A 20 4.71 7.22 -14.18
N LEU A 21 3.75 6.52 -13.54
CA LEU A 21 3.16 5.30 -14.06
C LEU A 21 1.85 5.64 -14.77
N GLN A 22 1.84 5.49 -16.10
CA GLN A 22 0.63 5.66 -16.90
C GLN A 22 -0.32 4.48 -16.69
N LEU A 23 -1.24 4.64 -15.74
CA LEU A 23 -2.31 3.69 -15.48
C LEU A 23 -3.50 4.02 -16.38
N THR A 24 -3.67 3.25 -17.45
CA THR A 24 -4.83 3.41 -18.34
C THR A 24 -6.12 2.95 -17.66
N ASP A 25 -7.25 3.45 -18.14
CA ASP A 25 -8.58 3.09 -17.63
C ASP A 25 -8.83 1.58 -17.63
N GLU A 26 -8.25 0.85 -18.61
CA GLU A 26 -8.36 -0.62 -18.70
C GLU A 26 -7.77 -1.34 -17.49
N TYR A 27 -6.71 -0.80 -16.87
CA TYR A 27 -6.02 -1.43 -15.75
C TYR A 27 -6.41 -0.86 -14.40
N ARG A 28 -6.94 0.37 -14.36
CA ARG A 28 -7.22 1.11 -13.12
C ARG A 28 -8.10 0.32 -12.16
N ASP A 29 -9.25 -0.16 -12.63
CA ASP A 29 -10.21 -0.89 -11.79
C ASP A 29 -9.60 -2.17 -11.20
N GLY A 30 -8.78 -2.88 -11.99
CA GLY A 30 -8.05 -4.06 -11.54
C GLY A 30 -7.00 -3.74 -10.47
N VAL A 31 -6.29 -2.62 -10.62
CA VAL A 31 -5.31 -2.17 -9.62
C VAL A 31 -6.00 -1.78 -8.32
N VAL A 32 -7.11 -1.03 -8.37
CA VAL A 32 -7.90 -0.66 -7.19
C VAL A 32 -8.39 -1.91 -6.44
N ALA A 33 -9.01 -2.87 -7.15
CA ALA A 33 -9.49 -4.11 -6.54
C ALA A 33 -8.36 -4.93 -5.88
N ASN A 34 -7.17 -4.94 -6.49
CA ASN A 34 -5.99 -5.59 -5.90
C ASN A 34 -5.50 -4.87 -4.64
N PHE A 35 -5.48 -3.54 -4.64
CA PHE A 35 -5.11 -2.75 -3.47
C PHE A 35 -6.08 -2.96 -2.30
N GLU A 36 -7.39 -2.99 -2.54
CA GLU A 36 -8.40 -3.30 -1.51
C GLU A 36 -8.13 -4.65 -0.85
N ARG A 37 -7.81 -5.67 -1.67
CA ARG A 37 -7.48 -7.01 -1.17
C ARG A 37 -6.19 -7.03 -0.37
N ILE A 38 -5.15 -6.34 -0.83
CA ILE A 38 -3.88 -6.21 -0.11
C ILE A 38 -4.10 -5.48 1.22
N MET A 39 -4.90 -4.42 1.23
CA MET A 39 -5.20 -3.64 2.43
C MET A 39 -5.90 -4.48 3.50
N ALA A 40 -6.81 -5.38 3.13
CA ALA A 40 -7.42 -6.31 4.08
C ALA A 40 -6.39 -7.22 4.77
N ILE A 41 -5.41 -7.72 4.02
CA ILE A 41 -4.31 -8.54 4.56
C ILE A 41 -3.37 -7.67 5.41
N ALA A 42 -3.01 -6.49 4.92
CA ALA A 42 -2.13 -5.55 5.62
C ALA A 42 -2.72 -5.10 6.96
N ASN A 43 -4.04 -4.88 7.05
CA ASN A 43 -4.70 -4.54 8.29
C ASN A 43 -4.52 -5.61 9.37
N LEU A 44 -4.57 -6.89 8.98
CA LEU A 44 -4.28 -7.99 9.89
C LEU A 44 -2.80 -7.98 10.31
N VAL A 45 -1.87 -7.88 9.35
CA VAL A 45 -0.43 -7.89 9.63
C VAL A 45 0.00 -6.70 10.49
N ASN A 46 -0.54 -5.51 10.24
CA ASN A 46 -0.24 -4.30 11.00
C ASN A 46 -0.90 -4.29 12.39
N SER A 47 -1.76 -5.26 12.71
CA SER A 47 -2.32 -5.41 14.06
C SER A 47 -1.34 -6.07 15.04
N PHE A 48 -0.32 -6.77 14.54
CA PHE A 48 0.71 -7.35 15.39
C PHE A 48 1.64 -6.25 15.93
N PRO A 49 1.96 -6.24 17.22
CA PRO A 49 2.87 -5.24 17.80
C PRO A 49 4.26 -5.41 17.21
N LEU A 50 4.89 -4.29 16.84
CA LEU A 50 6.29 -4.29 16.42
C LEU A 50 7.20 -4.32 17.66
N PRO A 51 8.23 -5.18 17.71
CA PRO A 51 9.20 -5.17 18.79
C PRO A 51 10.03 -3.88 18.75
N GLU A 52 10.40 -3.33 19.92
CA GLU A 52 11.24 -2.14 20.00
C GLU A 52 12.63 -2.33 19.37
N LYS A 53 13.12 -3.58 19.38
CA LYS A 53 14.34 -4.01 18.70
C LYS A 53 13.93 -4.72 17.42
N ILE A 54 13.92 -3.99 16.31
CA ILE A 54 13.70 -4.52 14.97
C ILE A 54 14.92 -5.35 14.57
N GLU A 55 14.70 -6.56 14.05
CA GLU A 55 15.77 -7.33 13.41
C GLU A 55 16.32 -6.50 12.24
N VAL A 56 17.63 -6.27 12.23
CA VAL A 56 18.27 -5.45 11.20
C VAL A 56 17.93 -6.05 9.84
N ALA A 57 17.49 -5.22 8.89
CA ALA A 57 17.34 -5.66 7.50
C ALA A 57 18.65 -6.33 7.06
N PRO A 58 18.60 -7.36 6.19
CA PRO A 58 19.80 -8.01 5.71
C PRO A 58 20.78 -6.95 5.19
N VAL A 59 21.97 -6.91 5.80
CA VAL A 59 23.04 -6.02 5.36
C VAL A 59 23.54 -6.57 4.04
N PHE A 60 23.47 -5.74 2.99
CA PHE A 60 24.04 -6.11 1.70
C PHE A 60 25.56 -6.26 1.84
N GLU A 61 26.07 -7.46 1.57
CA GLU A 61 27.50 -7.73 1.43
C GLU A 61 27.84 -7.79 -0.07
N PRO A 62 28.74 -6.94 -0.58
CA PRO A 62 29.06 -6.81 -2.00
C PRO A 62 29.80 -8.02 -2.60
#